data_AF-A0A1Q6UZR8-F1
#
_entry.id   AF-A0A1Q6UZR8-F1
#
_cell.length_a   1.000
_cell.length_b   1.000
_cell.length_c   1.000
_cell.angle_alpha   90.00
_cell.angle_beta   90.00
_cell.angle_gamma   90.00
#
_symmetry.space_group_name_H-M   'P 1'
#
loop_
_entity.id
_entity.type
_entity.pdbx_description
1 polymer ?
#
loop_
_entity_poly.entity_id
_entity_poly.type
_entity_poly.pdbx_seq_one_letter_code
_entity_poly.pdbx_strand_id
1 'polypeptide(L)'
;MKKIISFLNADIKIINSYFLFTIVLIILVCVGYSSYALFSFTKTSNNVIEGTVGELKKSGVDTLIKLTNNQNNSGLYTITHEADTTLQIGANESVTEYRYRGASPKNYVTFNNEVWRILGVFPTDDGTGKIENRIKIIRNESIGQYVADSNNSVEIAWPETNMNNNLNGTYLSSLTSETQNMIGNAKYYLGGYDGSEYQQGLVQTPVDMYSYERKIKNTKSNEFYYGSNPNSFIGKIGAMYASDYGYASSNCETKKLYDQNSSNYDIRACNDTNWLYNIKNGEWLLDQNPDRGLGVNFYYTNKNGYIENFGGMFSTHNFHVRPVLYLKSNVKITGGNGTSSNPYILGL
;
A
#
# COMPACT_ATOMS: atom_id res chain seq x y z
N MET A 1 -40.47 -44.78 45.09
CA MET A 1 -40.56 -44.24 43.71
C MET A 1 -39.92 -42.85 43.57
N LYS A 2 -40.31 -41.81 44.34
CA LYS A 2 -39.73 -40.45 44.23
C LYS A 2 -38.20 -40.35 44.42
N LYS A 3 -37.60 -41.14 45.32
CA LYS A 3 -36.14 -41.14 45.54
C LYS A 3 -35.32 -41.77 44.39
N ILE A 4 -35.88 -42.73 43.66
CA ILE A 4 -35.21 -43.40 42.53
C ILE A 4 -35.18 -42.48 41.30
N ILE A 5 -36.27 -41.74 41.06
CA ILE A 5 -36.35 -40.75 39.98
C ILE A 5 -35.39 -39.58 40.22
N SER A 6 -35.24 -39.14 41.48
CA SER A 6 -34.26 -38.12 41.88
C SER A 6 -32.82 -38.58 41.66
N PHE A 7 -32.51 -39.85 41.93
CA PHE A 7 -31.19 -40.43 41.73
C PHE A 7 -30.84 -40.52 40.23
N LEU A 8 -31.76 -41.05 39.41
CA LEU A 8 -31.58 -41.14 37.95
C LEU A 8 -31.42 -39.78 37.26
N ASN A 9 -32.15 -38.74 37.71
CA ASN A 9 -32.01 -37.39 37.15
C ASN A 9 -30.70 -36.69 37.54
N ALA A 10 -30.14 -36.99 38.71
CA ALA A 10 -28.83 -36.49 39.11
C ALA A 10 -27.72 -37.16 38.28
N ASP A 11 -27.81 -38.47 38.09
CA ASP A 11 -26.84 -39.25 37.30
C ASP A 11 -26.86 -38.86 35.81
N ILE A 12 -28.02 -38.62 35.21
CA ILE A 12 -28.12 -38.16 33.81
C ILE A 12 -27.49 -36.76 33.62
N LYS A 13 -27.63 -35.87 34.61
CA LYS A 13 -26.99 -34.54 34.58
C LYS A 13 -25.47 -34.64 34.68
N ILE A 14 -24.99 -35.52 35.54
CA ILE A 14 -23.56 -35.76 35.76
C ILE A 14 -22.94 -36.41 34.51
N ILE A 15 -23.59 -37.43 33.94
CA ILE A 15 -23.15 -38.09 32.70
C ILE A 15 -23.11 -37.10 31.53
N ASN A 16 -24.11 -36.22 31.38
CA ASN A 16 -24.09 -35.20 30.32
C ASN A 16 -22.95 -34.17 30.51
N SER A 17 -22.59 -33.81 31.74
CA SER A 17 -21.51 -32.86 32.00
C SER A 17 -20.14 -33.48 31.72
N TYR A 18 -19.92 -34.74 32.09
CA TYR A 18 -18.67 -35.45 31.79
C TYR A 18 -18.54 -35.82 30.32
N PHE A 19 -19.65 -36.16 29.65
CA PHE A 19 -19.68 -36.40 28.20
C PHE A 19 -19.36 -35.12 27.41
N LEU A 20 -19.94 -33.98 27.82
CA LEU A 20 -19.62 -32.68 27.22
C LEU A 20 -18.16 -32.29 27.44
N PHE A 21 -17.64 -32.46 28.66
CA PHE A 21 -16.23 -32.18 28.94
C PHE A 21 -15.28 -33.08 28.13
N THR A 22 -15.62 -34.36 27.98
CA THR A 22 -14.83 -35.33 27.20
C THR A 22 -14.85 -34.98 25.72
N ILE A 23 -15.99 -34.57 25.17
CA ILE A 23 -16.08 -34.09 23.77
C ILE A 23 -15.27 -32.80 23.57
N VAL A 24 -15.34 -31.85 24.50
CA VAL A 24 -14.55 -30.60 24.43
C VAL A 24 -13.05 -30.90 24.51
N LEU A 25 -12.63 -31.84 25.36
CA LEU A 25 -11.24 -32.26 25.47
C LEU A 25 -10.77 -32.98 24.19
N ILE A 26 -11.60 -33.85 23.60
CA ILE A 26 -11.31 -34.50 22.31
C ILE A 26 -11.22 -33.47 21.20
N ILE A 27 -12.10 -32.46 21.16
CA ILE A 27 -12.02 -31.36 20.19
C ILE A 27 -10.72 -30.56 20.38
N LEU A 28 -10.34 -30.22 21.62
CA LEU A 28 -9.09 -29.50 21.89
C LEU A 28 -7.83 -30.31 21.53
N VAL A 29 -7.86 -31.64 21.72
CA VAL A 29 -6.78 -32.56 21.37
C VAL A 29 -6.73 -32.83 19.86
N CYS A 30 -7.87 -32.99 19.19
CA CYS A 30 -7.95 -33.21 17.75
C CYS A 30 -7.74 -31.94 16.91
N VAL A 31 -7.99 -30.75 17.47
CA VAL A 31 -7.72 -29.43 16.83
C VAL A 31 -6.27 -28.98 17.08
N GLY A 32 -5.44 -29.83 17.68
CA GLY A 32 -3.99 -29.66 17.63
C GLY A 32 -3.50 -29.52 16.19
N TYR A 33 -3.07 -28.31 15.84
CA TYR A 33 -2.14 -27.98 14.77
C TYR A 33 -2.56 -27.96 13.29
N SER A 34 -3.83 -28.20 12.91
CA SER A 34 -4.17 -28.00 11.49
C SER A 34 -5.66 -27.78 11.23
N SER A 35 -5.95 -26.59 10.69
CA SER A 35 -7.06 -26.30 9.78
C SER A 35 -8.47 -26.22 10.40
N TYR A 36 -8.92 -24.98 10.62
CA TYR A 36 -10.30 -24.64 10.99
C TYR A 36 -11.24 -24.81 9.80
N ALA A 37 -11.87 -25.97 9.70
CA ALA A 37 -13.16 -26.15 9.04
C ALA A 37 -13.95 -27.14 9.89
N LEU A 38 -14.92 -26.66 10.68
CA LEU A 38 -15.71 -27.51 11.58
C LEU A 38 -17.05 -27.87 10.92
N PHE A 39 -17.27 -29.17 10.82
CA PHE A 39 -18.34 -29.88 10.14
C PHE A 39 -19.77 -29.51 10.58
N SER A 40 -20.74 -29.70 9.67
CA SER A 40 -22.16 -29.80 10.02
C SER A 40 -22.50 -31.22 10.47
N PHE A 41 -23.11 -31.37 11.65
CA PHE A 41 -23.77 -32.62 12.03
C PHE A 41 -25.27 -32.53 11.76
N THR A 42 -25.81 -33.50 11.02
CA THR A 42 -27.24 -33.67 10.79
C THR A 42 -27.95 -34.16 12.05
N LYS A 43 -29.10 -33.53 12.31
CA LYS A 43 -30.02 -33.63 13.47
C LYS A 43 -30.33 -35.04 13.99
N THR A 44 -30.39 -35.13 15.32
CA THR A 44 -31.46 -35.83 16.07
C THR A 44 -31.70 -35.16 17.44
N SER A 45 -32.25 -33.95 17.45
CA SER A 45 -33.10 -33.45 18.55
C SER A 45 -33.88 -32.21 18.11
N ASN A 46 -35.09 -32.02 18.63
CA ASN A 46 -35.99 -30.90 18.29
C ASN A 46 -35.56 -29.54 18.89
N ASN A 47 -34.36 -29.45 19.47
CA ASN A 47 -33.82 -28.22 20.00
C ASN A 47 -32.76 -27.68 19.03
N VAL A 48 -33.19 -26.85 18.09
CA VAL A 48 -32.26 -26.11 17.22
C VAL A 48 -31.64 -25.00 18.08
N ILE A 49 -30.39 -25.18 18.47
CA ILE A 49 -29.56 -24.08 18.95
C ILE A 49 -29.00 -23.40 17.70
N GLU A 50 -29.66 -22.34 17.21
CA GLU A 50 -29.11 -21.48 16.17
C GLU A 50 -28.02 -20.61 16.79
N GLY A 51 -26.78 -21.11 16.78
CA GLY A 51 -25.62 -20.28 17.05
C GLY A 51 -25.38 -19.36 15.86
N THR A 52 -25.66 -18.06 16.00
CA THR A 52 -25.16 -17.07 15.04
C THR A 52 -23.66 -16.98 15.24
N VAL A 53 -22.88 -17.55 14.31
CA VAL A 53 -21.44 -17.31 14.25
C VAL A 53 -21.27 -15.82 13.91
N GLY A 54 -20.81 -15.02 14.86
CA GLY A 54 -20.46 -13.63 14.59
C GLY A 54 -19.47 -13.57 13.43
N GLU A 55 -19.65 -12.63 12.50
CA GLU A 55 -18.74 -12.47 11.38
C GLU A 55 -17.30 -12.34 11.91
N LEU A 56 -16.40 -13.23 11.45
CA LEU A 56 -14.96 -13.04 11.64
C LEU A 56 -14.64 -11.61 11.18
N LYS A 57 -14.11 -10.77 12.07
CA LYS A 57 -13.72 -9.39 11.73
C LYS A 57 -12.69 -9.45 10.60
N LYS A 58 -13.16 -9.22 9.37
CA LYS A 58 -12.36 -9.26 8.15
C LYS A 58 -11.32 -8.14 8.19
N SER A 59 -10.13 -8.40 7.65
CA SER A 59 -9.10 -7.37 7.58
C SER A 59 -9.57 -6.19 6.73
N GLY A 60 -8.93 -5.03 6.86
CA GLY A 60 -9.18 -3.91 5.97
C GLY A 60 -8.93 -4.29 4.51
N VAL A 61 -7.90 -5.11 4.27
CA VAL A 61 -7.56 -5.67 2.95
C VAL A 61 -8.73 -6.46 2.36
N ASP A 62 -9.29 -7.41 3.11
CA ASP A 62 -10.43 -8.23 2.65
C ASP A 62 -11.67 -7.40 2.35
N THR A 63 -11.82 -6.26 3.03
CA THR A 63 -12.91 -5.31 2.78
C THR A 63 -12.73 -4.61 1.44
N LEU A 64 -11.51 -4.15 1.15
CA LEU A 64 -11.20 -3.44 -0.09
C LEU A 64 -11.22 -4.37 -1.32
N ILE A 65 -10.67 -5.58 -1.24
CA ILE A 65 -10.57 -6.49 -2.40
C ILE A 65 -11.96 -6.84 -2.98
N LYS A 66 -13.02 -6.83 -2.16
CA LYS A 66 -14.40 -7.03 -2.65
C LYS A 66 -14.94 -5.88 -3.48
N LEU A 67 -14.29 -4.72 -3.42
CA LEU A 67 -14.66 -3.52 -4.17
C LEU A 67 -13.96 -3.42 -5.53
N THR A 68 -13.12 -4.41 -5.87
CA THR A 68 -12.39 -4.46 -7.14
C THR A 68 -13.31 -4.53 -8.34
N ASN A 69 -12.76 -4.33 -9.54
CA ASN A 69 -13.53 -4.18 -10.78
C ASN A 69 -14.58 -3.07 -10.68
N ASN A 70 -14.26 -2.01 -9.94
CA ASN A 70 -15.13 -0.85 -9.71
C ASN A 70 -16.50 -1.20 -9.09
N GLN A 71 -16.58 -2.28 -8.32
CA GLN A 71 -17.83 -2.67 -7.65
C GLN A 71 -18.35 -1.51 -6.79
N ASN A 72 -19.65 -1.24 -6.89
CA ASN A 72 -20.33 -0.12 -6.21
C ASN A 72 -19.74 1.27 -6.56
N ASN A 73 -19.15 1.44 -7.74
CA ASN A 73 -18.46 2.66 -8.17
C ASN A 73 -17.35 3.06 -7.17
N SER A 74 -16.56 2.08 -6.72
CA SER A 74 -15.48 2.28 -5.77
C SER A 74 -14.31 3.06 -6.37
N GLY A 75 -14.07 2.92 -7.68
CA GLY A 75 -12.86 3.33 -8.36
C GLY A 75 -11.66 2.40 -8.11
N LEU A 76 -11.84 1.23 -7.50
CA LEU A 76 -10.78 0.27 -7.23
C LEU A 76 -10.70 -0.79 -8.35
N TYR A 77 -9.52 -0.97 -8.93
CA TYR A 77 -9.28 -1.89 -10.04
C TYR A 77 -8.14 -2.86 -9.73
N THR A 78 -8.26 -4.06 -10.28
CA THR A 78 -7.22 -5.09 -10.21
C THR A 78 -6.18 -4.87 -11.28
N ILE A 79 -4.90 -5.04 -10.92
CA ILE A 79 -3.77 -4.99 -11.83
C ILE A 79 -2.94 -6.24 -11.59
N THR A 80 -2.58 -6.92 -12.67
CA THR A 80 -1.67 -8.05 -12.63
C THR A 80 -0.39 -7.69 -13.36
N HIS A 81 0.73 -7.83 -12.66
CA HIS A 81 2.07 -7.75 -13.23
C HIS A 81 2.60 -9.16 -13.38
N GLU A 82 2.98 -9.54 -14.60
CA GLU A 82 3.57 -10.85 -14.85
C GLU A 82 4.88 -11.03 -14.09
N ALA A 83 5.22 -12.29 -13.81
CA ALA A 83 6.47 -12.63 -13.16
C ALA A 83 7.67 -12.13 -13.99
N ASP A 84 8.59 -11.40 -13.35
CA ASP A 84 9.83 -10.93 -13.96
C ASP A 84 10.97 -11.16 -12.98
N THR A 85 11.85 -12.12 -13.32
CA THR A 85 12.99 -12.56 -12.51
C THR A 85 14.01 -11.45 -12.19
N THR A 86 13.88 -10.27 -12.80
CA THR A 86 14.73 -9.11 -12.54
C THR A 86 14.15 -8.14 -11.50
N LEU A 87 12.96 -8.43 -10.95
CA LEU A 87 12.29 -7.60 -9.94
C LEU A 87 12.54 -8.08 -8.51
N GLN A 88 12.56 -7.13 -7.57
CA GLN A 88 12.68 -7.37 -6.13
C GLN A 88 11.43 -8.05 -5.53
N ILE A 89 10.27 -7.92 -6.20
CA ILE A 89 9.02 -8.58 -5.87
C ILE A 89 8.33 -8.99 -7.17
N GLY A 90 7.71 -10.18 -7.18
CA GLY A 90 7.16 -10.77 -8.42
C GLY A 90 8.21 -11.48 -9.29
N ALA A 91 9.32 -11.92 -8.71
CA ALA A 91 10.37 -12.62 -9.46
C ALA A 91 9.95 -14.01 -9.97
N ASN A 92 9.16 -14.73 -9.16
CA ASN A 92 8.82 -16.14 -9.40
C ASN A 92 7.34 -16.35 -9.77
N GLU A 93 6.48 -15.39 -9.45
CA GLU A 93 5.04 -15.45 -9.66
C GLU A 93 4.49 -14.06 -9.94
N SER A 94 3.38 -14.01 -10.70
CA SER A 94 2.72 -12.76 -11.04
C SER A 94 2.17 -12.08 -9.78
N VAL A 95 2.35 -10.76 -9.71
CA VAL A 95 1.92 -9.93 -8.58
C VAL A 95 0.59 -9.28 -8.91
N THR A 96 -0.39 -9.45 -8.01
CA THR A 96 -1.69 -8.78 -8.11
C THR A 96 -1.76 -7.61 -7.14
N GLU A 97 -2.04 -6.42 -7.66
CA GLU A 97 -2.28 -5.21 -6.89
C GLU A 97 -3.71 -4.71 -7.12
N TYR A 98 -4.21 -3.90 -6.19
CA TYR A 98 -5.52 -3.30 -6.30
C TYR A 98 -5.40 -1.80 -6.12
N ARG A 99 -5.57 -1.02 -7.19
CA ARG A 99 -5.29 0.43 -7.17
C ARG A 99 -6.55 1.26 -7.39
N TYR A 100 -6.66 2.36 -6.65
CA TYR A 100 -7.72 3.34 -6.86
C TYR A 100 -7.37 4.25 -8.04
N ARG A 101 -8.32 4.41 -8.96
CA ARG A 101 -8.16 5.17 -10.21
C ARG A 101 -9.35 6.09 -10.48
N GLY A 102 -9.13 7.13 -11.27
CA GLY A 102 -10.17 8.00 -11.80
C GLY A 102 -10.39 9.29 -11.00
N ALA A 103 -11.30 10.14 -11.47
CA ALA A 103 -11.46 11.51 -10.97
C ALA A 103 -11.95 11.56 -9.51
N SER A 104 -12.80 10.62 -9.10
CA SER A 104 -13.47 10.65 -7.78
C SER A 104 -13.68 9.25 -7.19
N PRO A 105 -12.62 8.45 -6.98
CA PRO A 105 -12.72 7.17 -6.30
C PRO A 105 -13.17 7.33 -4.85
N LYS A 106 -13.77 6.28 -4.30
CA LYS A 106 -14.17 6.17 -2.90
C LYS A 106 -12.99 5.67 -2.06
N ASN A 107 -11.95 6.48 -1.96
CA ASN A 107 -10.71 6.13 -1.29
C ASN A 107 -10.31 7.08 -0.15
N TYR A 108 -11.26 7.86 0.39
CA TYR A 108 -11.02 8.71 1.56
C TYR A 108 -10.95 7.87 2.83
N VAL A 109 -10.01 8.20 3.71
CA VAL A 109 -9.82 7.53 5.00
C VAL A 109 -9.41 8.54 6.06
N THR A 110 -9.96 8.41 7.26
CA THR A 110 -9.55 9.21 8.42
C THR A 110 -8.37 8.52 9.10
N PHE A 111 -7.25 9.22 9.21
CA PHE A 111 -6.02 8.71 9.82
C PHE A 111 -5.29 9.85 10.53
N ASN A 112 -4.84 9.63 11.78
CA ASN A 112 -4.28 10.68 12.63
C ASN A 112 -5.18 11.93 12.76
N ASN A 113 -6.50 11.74 12.79
CA ASN A 113 -7.51 12.82 12.77
C ASN A 113 -7.44 13.75 11.54
N GLU A 114 -6.79 13.30 10.46
CA GLU A 114 -6.65 14.01 9.20
C GLU A 114 -7.30 13.21 8.06
N VAL A 115 -7.54 13.89 6.93
CA VAL A 115 -7.96 13.25 5.69
C VAL A 115 -6.73 12.67 4.99
N TRP A 116 -6.78 11.37 4.75
CA TRP A 116 -5.83 10.61 3.95
C TRP A 116 -6.57 9.92 2.79
N ARG A 117 -5.81 9.42 1.84
CA ARG A 117 -6.33 8.69 0.68
C ARG A 117 -5.66 7.33 0.59
N ILE A 118 -6.45 6.30 0.27
CA ILE A 118 -5.93 4.95 -0.01
C ILE A 118 -5.44 4.93 -1.46
N LEU A 119 -4.16 4.61 -1.67
CA LEU A 119 -3.60 4.35 -3.00
C LEU A 119 -4.11 3.00 -3.52
N GLY A 120 -4.14 2.01 -2.64
CA GLY A 120 -4.51 0.65 -3.00
C GLY A 120 -4.10 -0.40 -1.97
N VAL A 121 -4.19 -1.66 -2.38
CA VAL A 121 -3.69 -2.82 -1.67
C VAL A 121 -2.56 -3.45 -2.48
N PHE A 122 -1.44 -3.71 -1.82
CA PHE A 122 -0.17 -4.07 -2.44
C PHE A 122 0.46 -5.27 -1.72
N PRO A 123 0.97 -6.28 -2.45
CA PRO A 123 1.94 -7.21 -1.90
C PRO A 123 3.16 -6.43 -1.44
N THR A 124 3.50 -6.54 -0.16
CA THR A 124 4.51 -5.70 0.48
C THR A 124 5.43 -6.56 1.31
N ASP A 125 6.75 -6.43 1.08
CA ASP A 125 7.77 -6.95 1.99
C ASP A 125 7.80 -6.10 3.26
N ASP A 126 7.59 -6.71 4.42
CA ASP A 126 7.58 -6.03 5.71
C ASP A 126 8.96 -5.59 6.24
N GLY A 127 10.01 -5.83 5.44
CA GLY A 127 11.40 -5.58 5.77
C GLY A 127 12.13 -6.83 6.27
N THR A 128 11.42 -7.95 6.49
CA THR A 128 12.02 -9.23 6.90
C THR A 128 12.07 -10.26 5.77
N GLY A 129 11.59 -9.90 4.57
CA GLY A 129 11.38 -10.82 3.45
C GLY A 129 10.01 -11.47 3.44
N LYS A 130 9.16 -11.22 4.46
CA LYS A 130 7.78 -11.70 4.48
C LYS A 130 6.90 -10.78 3.62
N ILE A 131 6.32 -11.34 2.57
CA ILE A 131 5.35 -10.66 1.72
C ILE A 131 3.93 -10.85 2.26
N GLU A 132 3.20 -9.75 2.42
CA GLU A 132 1.76 -9.77 2.71
C GLU A 132 1.05 -8.60 2.04
N ASN A 133 -0.26 -8.76 1.77
CA ASN A 133 -1.07 -7.68 1.24
C ASN A 133 -1.29 -6.59 2.29
N ARG A 134 -0.96 -5.35 1.95
CA ARG A 134 -1.12 -4.20 2.84
C ARG A 134 -1.80 -3.04 2.14
N ILE A 135 -2.58 -2.29 2.92
CA ILE A 135 -3.19 -1.04 2.46
C ILE A 135 -2.10 0.03 2.47
N LYS A 136 -1.87 0.65 1.31
CA LYS A 136 -0.98 1.81 1.17
C LYS A 136 -1.81 3.08 1.16
N ILE A 137 -1.43 4.05 1.99
CA ILE A 137 -2.14 5.34 2.11
C ILE A 137 -1.17 6.51 1.90
N ILE A 138 -1.72 7.62 1.44
CA ILE A 138 -1.05 8.90 1.24
C ILE A 138 -1.82 10.00 1.96
N ARG A 139 -1.12 10.93 2.61
CA ARG A 139 -1.77 12.10 3.23
C ARG A 139 -2.44 12.93 2.14
N ASN A 140 -3.66 13.45 2.36
CA ASN A 140 -4.34 14.21 1.29
C ASN A 140 -3.63 15.54 0.99
N GLU A 141 -3.14 16.20 2.04
CA GLU A 141 -2.44 17.48 1.99
C GLU A 141 -0.92 17.30 2.15
N SER A 142 -0.17 18.27 1.64
CA SER A 142 1.28 18.34 1.85
C SER A 142 1.64 18.77 3.28
N ILE A 143 2.75 18.26 3.82
CA ILE A 143 3.32 18.70 5.11
C ILE A 143 4.21 19.95 5.00
N GLY A 144 4.32 20.52 3.79
CA GLY A 144 5.18 21.66 3.51
C GLY A 144 6.07 21.43 2.31
N GLN A 145 6.84 22.45 1.95
CA GLN A 145 7.83 22.39 0.88
C GLN A 145 9.23 22.31 1.47
N TYR A 146 10.03 21.36 1.00
CA TYR A 146 11.37 21.11 1.51
C TYR A 146 12.30 20.72 0.37
N VAL A 147 13.59 20.99 0.52
CA VAL A 147 14.64 20.31 -0.25
C VAL A 147 14.70 18.84 0.19
N ALA A 148 15.04 17.94 -0.72
CA ALA A 148 15.20 16.53 -0.37
C ALA A 148 16.40 16.33 0.56
N ASP A 149 17.54 16.98 0.26
CA ASP A 149 18.71 16.99 1.12
C ASP A 149 19.54 18.26 0.98
N SER A 150 19.96 18.84 2.10
CA SER A 150 20.70 20.10 2.14
C SER A 150 22.23 19.96 2.03
N ASN A 151 22.78 18.74 2.12
CA ASN A 151 24.23 18.51 2.20
C ASN A 151 24.95 18.49 0.83
N ASN A 152 24.26 18.81 -0.26
CA ASN A 152 24.79 18.97 -1.62
C ASN A 152 25.74 17.85 -2.12
N SER A 153 25.57 16.63 -1.60
CA SER A 153 26.32 15.45 -2.05
C SER A 153 25.71 14.93 -3.34
N VAL A 154 26.49 14.95 -4.42
CA VAL A 154 26.07 14.47 -5.75
C VAL A 154 25.82 12.96 -5.80
N GLU A 155 26.15 12.21 -4.75
CA GLU A 155 25.97 10.74 -4.69
C GLU A 155 24.90 10.32 -3.68
N ILE A 156 24.16 11.26 -3.08
CA ILE A 156 23.28 10.94 -1.95
C ILE A 156 22.14 9.99 -2.33
N ALA A 157 21.99 8.91 -1.57
CA ALA A 157 20.87 8.00 -1.72
C ALA A 157 19.67 8.47 -0.89
N TRP A 158 18.44 8.17 -1.33
CA TRP A 158 17.21 8.50 -0.59
C TRP A 158 17.29 8.21 0.92
N PRO A 159 17.79 7.03 1.38
CA PRO A 159 17.79 6.69 2.80
C PRO A 159 18.62 7.64 3.67
N GLU A 160 19.60 8.30 3.07
CA GLU A 160 20.55 9.20 3.72
C GLU A 160 20.06 10.65 3.76
N THR A 161 19.03 10.97 2.97
CA THR A 161 18.52 12.34 2.85
C THR A 161 17.94 12.89 4.16
N ASN A 162 18.06 14.20 4.36
CA ASN A 162 17.34 14.91 5.41
C ASN A 162 15.82 14.64 5.34
N MET A 163 15.25 14.52 4.14
CA MET A 163 13.85 14.17 3.92
C MET A 163 13.48 12.84 4.57
N ASN A 164 14.20 11.76 4.25
CA ASN A 164 13.91 10.43 4.78
C ASN A 164 14.05 10.38 6.31
N ASN A 165 15.07 11.04 6.84
CA ASN A 165 15.29 11.18 8.29
C ASN A 165 14.14 11.93 8.97
N ASN A 166 13.64 13.02 8.39
CA ASN A 166 12.50 13.76 8.93
C ASN A 166 11.20 12.95 8.86
N LEU A 167 10.94 12.22 7.76
CA LEU A 167 9.75 11.39 7.61
C LEU A 167 9.72 10.24 8.62
N ASN A 168 10.82 9.49 8.74
CA ASN A 168 10.90 8.32 9.63
C ASN A 168 11.29 8.65 11.08
N GLY A 169 11.72 9.88 11.36
CA GLY A 169 12.03 10.38 12.70
C GLY A 169 10.98 11.37 13.20
N THR A 170 11.19 12.66 12.91
CA THR A 170 10.39 13.78 13.45
C THR A 170 8.89 13.64 13.15
N TYR A 171 8.54 13.42 11.88
CA TYR A 171 7.14 13.33 11.45
C TYR A 171 6.47 12.08 12.04
N LEU A 172 7.08 10.90 11.91
CA LEU A 172 6.54 9.67 12.52
C LEU A 172 6.29 9.81 14.02
N SER A 173 7.24 10.43 14.75
CA SER A 173 7.14 10.62 16.20
C SER A 173 6.06 11.63 16.61
N SER A 174 5.66 12.52 15.70
CA SER A 174 4.59 13.50 15.92
C SER A 174 3.18 12.91 15.82
N LEU A 175 3.03 11.73 15.21
CA LEU A 175 1.74 11.05 15.08
C LEU A 175 1.27 10.49 16.43
N THR A 176 -0.04 10.32 16.61
CA THR A 176 -0.57 9.69 17.84
C THR A 176 -0.09 8.25 17.99
N SER A 177 0.04 7.75 19.21
CA SER A 177 0.48 6.36 19.45
C SER A 177 -0.44 5.32 18.79
N GLU A 178 -1.75 5.59 18.75
CA GLU A 178 -2.72 4.76 18.03
C GLU A 178 -2.40 4.69 16.54
N THR A 179 -2.15 5.85 15.91
CA THR A 179 -1.74 5.95 14.50
C THR A 179 -0.44 5.19 14.25
N GLN A 180 0.59 5.42 15.07
CA GLN A 180 1.88 4.74 14.95
C GLN A 180 1.75 3.22 15.05
N ASN A 181 0.83 2.72 15.88
CA ASN A 181 0.59 1.30 16.06
C ASN A 181 -0.02 0.62 14.82
N MET A 182 -0.73 1.38 13.97
CA MET A 182 -1.28 0.89 12.71
C MET A 182 -0.25 0.87 11.57
N ILE A 183 0.85 1.63 11.67
CA ILE A 183 1.88 1.71 10.62
C ILE A 183 2.83 0.52 10.70
N GLY A 184 3.01 -0.17 9.58
CA GLY A 184 3.99 -1.25 9.42
C GLY A 184 5.31 -0.77 8.83
N ASN A 185 6.41 -1.46 9.13
CA ASN A 185 7.63 -1.34 8.33
C ASN A 185 7.37 -1.92 6.94
N ALA A 186 7.91 -1.31 5.90
CA ALA A 186 7.85 -1.81 4.55
C ALA A 186 9.20 -1.62 3.87
N LYS A 187 9.54 -2.51 2.94
CA LYS A 187 10.58 -2.28 1.95
C LYS A 187 10.03 -1.35 0.88
N TYR A 188 10.61 -0.16 0.81
CA TYR A 188 10.40 0.80 -0.26
C TYR A 188 11.47 0.56 -1.32
N TYR A 189 11.09 0.54 -2.58
CA TYR A 189 11.99 0.33 -3.71
C TYR A 189 12.47 1.70 -4.21
N LEU A 190 13.72 1.79 -4.65
CA LEU A 190 14.37 3.07 -4.96
C LEU A 190 14.90 3.13 -6.39
N GLY A 191 14.56 2.15 -7.23
CA GLY A 191 14.91 2.20 -8.64
C GLY A 191 14.21 3.35 -9.37
N GLY A 192 14.71 3.67 -10.54
CA GLY A 192 14.06 4.48 -11.56
C GLY A 192 14.75 4.22 -12.89
N TYR A 193 14.79 5.18 -13.81
CA TYR A 193 15.42 4.99 -15.12
C TYR A 193 15.54 6.31 -15.86
N ASP A 194 16.70 6.68 -16.41
CA ASP A 194 16.76 7.84 -17.32
C ASP A 194 16.37 7.44 -18.75
N GLY A 195 15.22 7.92 -19.18
CA GLY A 195 14.66 7.79 -20.52
C GLY A 195 14.41 9.17 -21.12
N SER A 196 15.25 10.14 -20.74
CA SER A 196 15.25 11.43 -21.40
C SER A 196 15.71 11.29 -22.84
N GLU A 197 14.87 11.71 -23.77
CA GLU A 197 15.15 11.71 -25.20
C GLU A 197 15.15 13.14 -25.75
N TYR A 198 16.16 13.45 -26.56
CA TYR A 198 16.32 14.76 -27.17
C TYR A 198 15.07 15.14 -27.98
N GLN A 199 14.53 16.33 -27.70
CA GLN A 199 13.28 16.87 -28.28
C GLN A 199 12.01 16.05 -28.02
N GLN A 200 12.06 15.04 -27.16
CA GLN A 200 10.90 14.19 -26.86
C GLN A 200 10.46 14.26 -25.40
N GLY A 201 11.37 14.52 -24.45
CA GLY A 201 11.04 14.54 -23.02
C GLY A 201 11.39 13.24 -22.33
N LEU A 202 10.55 12.79 -21.39
CA LEU A 202 10.74 11.55 -20.63
C LEU A 202 9.74 10.52 -21.16
N VAL A 203 10.24 9.57 -21.95
CA VAL A 203 9.41 8.67 -22.75
C VAL A 203 8.88 7.46 -21.99
N GLN A 204 9.42 7.19 -20.81
CA GLN A 204 8.96 6.12 -19.92
C GLN A 204 7.48 6.31 -19.60
N THR A 205 6.80 5.20 -19.32
CA THR A 205 5.41 5.20 -18.87
C THR A 205 5.32 4.85 -17.38
N PRO A 206 4.18 5.10 -16.72
CA PRO A 206 3.94 4.59 -15.37
C PRO A 206 4.11 3.07 -15.21
N VAL A 207 3.78 2.28 -16.24
CA VAL A 207 4.02 0.82 -16.26
C VAL A 207 5.53 0.51 -16.27
N ASP A 208 6.30 1.24 -17.06
CA ASP A 208 7.75 1.06 -17.11
C ASP A 208 8.38 1.42 -15.76
N MET A 209 7.98 2.57 -15.19
CA MET A 209 8.45 3.01 -13.87
C MET A 209 8.14 2.01 -12.78
N TYR A 210 6.94 1.41 -12.76
CA TYR A 210 6.61 0.36 -11.80
C TYR A 210 7.65 -0.77 -11.79
N SER A 211 8.10 -1.18 -12.98
CA SER A 211 9.10 -2.23 -13.15
C SER A 211 10.50 -1.73 -12.76
N TYR A 212 10.86 -0.52 -13.16
CA TYR A 212 12.17 0.08 -12.88
C TYR A 212 12.40 0.37 -11.40
N GLU A 213 11.39 0.90 -10.70
CA GLU A 213 11.34 1.09 -9.25
C GLU A 213 11.84 -0.15 -8.51
N ARG A 214 11.46 -1.33 -9.01
CA ARG A 214 11.66 -2.64 -8.37
C ARG A 214 12.85 -3.43 -8.91
N LYS A 215 13.74 -2.89 -9.76
CA LYS A 215 14.85 -3.69 -10.30
C LYS A 215 15.85 -4.11 -9.20
N ILE A 216 16.32 -5.35 -9.29
CA ILE A 216 17.29 -5.92 -8.32
C ILE A 216 18.71 -5.40 -8.52
N LYS A 217 19.07 -5.01 -9.74
CA LYS A 217 20.41 -4.51 -10.06
C LYS A 217 20.46 -3.73 -11.36
N ASN A 218 21.46 -2.86 -11.47
CA ASN A 218 21.96 -2.29 -12.72
C ASN A 218 22.54 -3.40 -13.63
N THR A 219 22.16 -3.44 -14.91
CA THR A 219 22.80 -4.30 -15.91
C THR A 219 23.92 -3.58 -16.66
N LYS A 220 23.80 -2.26 -16.78
CA LYS A 220 24.85 -1.31 -17.17
C LYS A 220 24.98 -0.23 -16.08
N SER A 221 26.09 0.51 -16.09
CA SER A 221 26.31 1.59 -15.13
C SER A 221 25.13 2.57 -15.13
N ASN A 222 24.63 2.92 -13.94
CA ASN A 222 23.62 3.95 -13.73
C ASN A 222 22.31 3.72 -14.48
N GLU A 223 21.88 2.47 -14.61
CA GLU A 223 20.65 2.14 -15.35
C GLU A 223 19.37 2.38 -14.55
N PHE A 224 19.32 1.88 -13.32
CA PHE A 224 18.15 1.97 -12.43
C PHE A 224 18.43 2.70 -11.13
N TYR A 225 19.68 2.78 -10.70
CA TYR A 225 20.13 3.56 -9.54
C TYR A 225 21.57 4.05 -9.77
N TYR A 226 21.95 5.17 -9.17
CA TYR A 226 23.26 5.77 -9.38
C TYR A 226 24.35 4.99 -8.63
N GLY A 227 25.44 4.62 -9.32
CA GLY A 227 26.60 3.97 -8.73
C GLY A 227 26.25 2.73 -7.90
N SER A 228 26.64 2.76 -6.62
CA SER A 228 26.35 1.73 -5.61
C SER A 228 25.20 2.09 -4.69
N ASN A 229 24.38 3.09 -5.02
CA ASN A 229 23.25 3.47 -4.18
C ASN A 229 22.30 2.28 -3.99
N PRO A 230 21.70 2.16 -2.79
CA PRO A 230 20.74 1.10 -2.54
C PRO A 230 19.54 1.24 -3.49
N ASN A 231 19.03 0.10 -3.94
CA ASN A 231 17.81 -0.01 -4.74
C ASN A 231 16.55 -0.20 -3.88
N SER A 232 16.69 -0.18 -2.56
CA SER A 232 15.58 -0.25 -1.60
C SER A 232 16.01 0.23 -0.22
N PHE A 233 15.03 0.56 0.63
CA PHE A 233 15.25 0.75 2.06
C PHE A 233 14.07 0.22 2.85
N ILE A 234 14.30 -0.05 4.13
CA ILE A 234 13.24 -0.47 5.06
C ILE A 234 12.91 0.72 5.95
N GLY A 235 11.64 1.12 5.96
CA GLY A 235 11.15 2.23 6.77
C GLY A 235 9.64 2.16 6.97
N LYS A 236 9.08 3.13 7.68
CA LYS A 236 7.62 3.22 7.88
C LYS A 236 6.98 4.21 6.94
N ILE A 237 7.66 5.31 6.64
CA ILE A 237 7.13 6.41 5.85
C ILE A 237 8.07 6.70 4.68
N GLY A 238 7.50 6.87 3.50
CA GLY A 238 8.20 7.30 2.28
C GLY A 238 7.41 8.38 1.53
N ALA A 239 7.69 8.51 0.24
CA ALA A 239 6.96 9.35 -0.69
C ALA A 239 6.21 8.47 -1.72
N MET A 240 5.37 9.09 -2.55
CA MET A 240 4.69 8.38 -3.63
C MET A 240 5.66 8.05 -4.77
N TYR A 241 5.36 6.98 -5.51
CA TYR A 241 6.09 6.62 -6.71
C TYR A 241 5.54 7.32 -7.96
N ALA A 242 6.37 7.41 -9.00
CA ALA A 242 5.91 7.78 -10.33
C ALA A 242 4.79 6.86 -10.83
N SER A 243 4.90 5.55 -10.59
CA SER A 243 3.84 4.59 -10.92
C SER A 243 2.55 4.85 -10.13
N ASP A 244 2.63 5.21 -8.84
CA ASP A 244 1.44 5.56 -8.04
C ASP A 244 0.67 6.74 -8.66
N TYR A 245 1.39 7.79 -9.06
CA TYR A 245 0.80 8.97 -9.69
C TYR A 245 0.16 8.65 -11.03
N GLY A 246 0.82 7.84 -11.88
CA GLY A 246 0.27 7.44 -13.17
C GLY A 246 -0.97 6.55 -13.06
N TYR A 247 -0.95 5.56 -12.15
CA TYR A 247 -2.09 4.65 -11.93
C TYR A 247 -3.29 5.32 -11.26
N ALA A 248 -3.13 6.46 -10.59
CA ALA A 248 -4.26 7.19 -10.02
C ALA A 248 -5.22 7.76 -11.08
N SER A 249 -4.78 7.85 -12.33
CA SER A 249 -5.60 8.26 -13.45
C SER A 249 -6.42 7.13 -14.07
N SER A 250 -7.48 7.46 -14.81
CA SER A 250 -8.15 6.50 -15.70
C SER A 250 -7.33 6.30 -16.98
N ASN A 251 -6.84 5.06 -17.21
CA ASN A 251 -6.24 4.59 -18.47
C ASN A 251 -5.03 5.40 -18.99
N CYS A 252 -4.10 5.79 -18.12
CA CYS A 252 -2.91 6.57 -18.51
C CYS A 252 -1.58 5.94 -18.13
N GLU A 253 -1.60 4.68 -17.73
CA GLU A 253 -0.41 3.93 -17.35
C GLU A 253 0.56 3.67 -18.51
N THR A 254 0.13 3.87 -19.76
CA THR A 254 0.95 3.74 -20.98
C THR A 254 1.32 5.09 -21.62
N LYS A 255 0.90 6.21 -21.03
CA LYS A 255 1.31 7.55 -21.50
C LYS A 255 2.73 7.85 -21.03
N LYS A 256 3.47 8.62 -21.83
CA LYS A 256 4.79 9.14 -21.42
C LYS A 256 4.67 9.92 -20.11
N LEU A 257 5.72 9.93 -19.30
CA LEU A 257 5.79 10.78 -18.11
C LEU A 257 5.79 12.27 -18.48
N TYR A 258 6.48 12.63 -19.58
CA TYR A 258 6.55 13.99 -20.10
C TYR A 258 6.87 14.00 -21.60
N ASP A 259 6.05 14.68 -22.39
CA ASP A 259 6.30 14.95 -23.81
C ASP A 259 6.55 16.45 -24.03
N GLN A 260 7.71 16.80 -24.59
CA GLN A 260 8.09 18.21 -24.79
C GLN A 260 7.22 18.92 -25.84
N ASN A 261 6.62 18.18 -26.77
CA ASN A 261 5.93 18.76 -27.92
C ASN A 261 4.43 18.91 -27.67
N SER A 262 3.81 18.00 -26.90
CA SER A 262 2.37 18.09 -26.62
C SER A 262 1.94 17.34 -25.36
N SER A 263 1.12 18.02 -24.55
CA SER A 263 0.46 17.44 -23.37
C SER A 263 -0.54 16.32 -23.70
N ASN A 264 -0.90 16.12 -24.96
CA ASN A 264 -1.81 15.04 -25.37
C ASN A 264 -1.13 13.66 -25.39
N TYR A 265 0.20 13.62 -25.42
CA TYR A 265 0.98 12.39 -25.53
C TYR A 265 1.58 11.92 -24.21
N ASP A 266 1.41 12.68 -23.14
CA ASP A 266 1.86 12.33 -21.79
C ASP A 266 0.71 12.31 -20.78
N ILE A 267 1.05 12.06 -19.52
CA ILE A 267 0.09 11.94 -18.42
C ILE A 267 -0.73 13.21 -18.15
N ARG A 268 -0.36 14.39 -18.69
CA ARG A 268 -1.16 15.62 -18.55
C ARG A 268 -2.51 15.51 -19.26
N ALA A 269 -2.59 14.70 -20.32
CA ALA A 269 -3.84 14.38 -21.00
C ALA A 269 -4.90 13.78 -20.05
N CYS A 270 -4.49 13.39 -18.85
CA CYS A 270 -5.28 12.63 -17.91
C CYS A 270 -5.49 13.34 -16.56
N ASN A 271 -5.04 14.59 -16.45
CA ASN A 271 -5.16 15.42 -15.25
C ASN A 271 -6.59 15.45 -14.70
N ASP A 272 -7.60 15.54 -15.57
CA ASP A 272 -9.01 15.61 -15.17
C ASP A 272 -9.53 14.31 -14.54
N THR A 273 -8.82 13.21 -14.73
CA THR A 273 -9.15 11.91 -14.15
C THR A 273 -8.13 11.43 -13.12
N ASN A 274 -7.10 12.20 -12.81
CA ASN A 274 -6.07 11.82 -11.86
C ASN A 274 -6.37 12.42 -10.49
N TRP A 275 -6.85 11.60 -9.55
CA TRP A 275 -7.17 12.07 -8.20
C TRP A 275 -5.94 12.49 -7.37
N LEU A 276 -4.72 12.10 -7.77
CA LEU A 276 -3.47 12.57 -7.15
C LEU A 276 -2.99 13.92 -7.71
N TYR A 277 -3.57 14.40 -8.81
CA TYR A 277 -3.35 15.76 -9.33
C TYR A 277 -4.16 16.81 -8.54
N ASN A 278 -4.12 16.72 -7.20
CA ASN A 278 -4.88 17.60 -6.30
C ASN A 278 -4.04 18.80 -5.81
N ILE A 279 -2.74 18.60 -5.55
CA ILE A 279 -1.85 19.66 -5.03
C ILE A 279 -1.49 20.68 -6.12
N LYS A 280 -1.41 20.25 -7.39
CA LYS A 280 -1.07 21.08 -8.57
C LYS A 280 0.19 21.95 -8.37
N ASN A 281 1.20 21.39 -7.70
CA ASN A 281 2.52 21.99 -7.50
C ASN A 281 3.61 20.91 -7.61
N GLY A 282 4.87 21.36 -7.56
CA GLY A 282 6.04 20.50 -7.44
C GLY A 282 5.94 19.57 -6.23
N GLU A 283 5.96 18.25 -6.41
CA GLU A 283 5.91 17.29 -5.30
C GLU A 283 6.93 16.16 -5.45
N TRP A 284 7.72 15.92 -4.41
CA TRP A 284 8.75 14.90 -4.43
C TRP A 284 8.17 13.50 -4.65
N LEU A 285 8.81 12.76 -5.55
CA LEU A 285 8.62 11.33 -5.74
C LEU A 285 9.79 10.56 -5.12
N LEU A 286 9.53 9.29 -4.82
CA LEU A 286 10.52 8.42 -4.20
C LEU A 286 11.57 7.91 -5.19
N ASP A 287 11.23 7.89 -6.47
CA ASP A 287 12.04 7.37 -7.57
C ASP A 287 13.34 8.16 -7.76
N GLN A 288 14.45 7.43 -7.91
CA GLN A 288 15.74 8.01 -8.30
C GLN A 288 15.80 8.16 -9.82
N ASN A 289 16.43 9.22 -10.33
CA ASN A 289 16.93 9.25 -11.70
C ASN A 289 18.46 8.98 -11.69
N PRO A 290 18.91 7.83 -12.21
CA PRO A 290 20.31 7.39 -12.09
C PRO A 290 21.28 8.03 -13.09
N ASP A 291 20.85 8.67 -14.17
CA ASP A 291 21.76 9.20 -15.19
C ASP A 291 21.49 10.68 -15.52
N ARG A 292 22.58 11.43 -15.79
CA ARG A 292 22.73 12.80 -16.36
C ARG A 292 24.17 13.30 -16.29
N GLY A 293 25.14 12.51 -15.81
CA GLY A 293 26.52 12.96 -15.56
C GLY A 293 26.66 14.03 -14.47
N LEU A 294 25.60 14.32 -13.71
CA LEU A 294 25.49 15.38 -12.70
C LEU A 294 25.25 14.84 -11.27
N GLY A 295 25.29 13.51 -11.07
CA GLY A 295 24.96 12.86 -9.80
C GLY A 295 23.52 12.36 -9.68
N VAL A 296 23.12 11.99 -8.46
CA VAL A 296 21.78 11.50 -8.10
C VAL A 296 20.73 12.60 -8.27
N ASN A 297 19.59 12.25 -8.85
CA ASN A 297 18.41 13.09 -8.90
C ASN A 297 17.18 12.33 -8.41
N PHE A 298 16.14 13.08 -8.03
CA PHE A 298 14.83 12.52 -7.70
C PHE A 298 13.79 13.03 -8.67
N TYR A 299 12.81 12.19 -8.97
CA TYR A 299 11.65 12.61 -9.72
C TYR A 299 10.73 13.49 -8.87
N TYR A 300 9.92 14.30 -9.55
CA TYR A 300 8.86 15.05 -8.92
C TYR A 300 7.68 15.24 -9.89
N THR A 301 6.49 15.48 -9.36
CA THR A 301 5.33 15.88 -10.17
C THR A 301 5.36 17.39 -10.38
N ASN A 302 5.10 17.86 -11.59
CA ASN A 302 5.05 19.29 -11.91
C ASN A 302 3.63 19.86 -11.64
N LYS A 303 3.53 21.18 -11.43
CA LYS A 303 2.24 21.89 -11.33
C LYS A 303 1.28 21.66 -12.50
N ASN A 304 1.82 21.36 -13.69
CA ASN A 304 1.04 21.08 -14.89
C ASN A 304 0.62 19.59 -15.00
N GLY A 305 1.04 18.73 -14.06
CA GLY A 305 0.58 17.35 -13.93
C GLY A 305 1.42 16.28 -14.63
N TYR A 306 2.53 16.65 -15.27
CA TYR A 306 3.54 15.71 -15.77
C TYR A 306 4.57 15.36 -14.70
N ILE A 307 5.40 14.34 -14.95
CA ILE A 307 6.50 13.95 -14.08
C ILE A 307 7.82 14.30 -14.77
N GLU A 308 8.73 14.92 -14.02
CA GLU A 308 10.05 15.28 -14.52
C GLU A 308 11.16 15.03 -13.50
N ASN A 309 12.38 15.19 -13.97
CA ASN A 309 13.58 15.23 -13.15
C ASN A 309 14.54 16.27 -13.76
N PHE A 310 15.23 17.03 -12.92
CA PHE A 310 16.37 17.84 -13.35
C PHE A 310 17.57 17.62 -12.45
N GLY A 311 18.75 17.72 -13.07
CA GLY A 311 20.06 17.64 -12.41
C GLY A 311 20.21 18.63 -11.26
N GLY A 312 20.59 18.17 -10.07
CA GLY A 312 21.00 19.01 -8.94
C GLY A 312 19.87 19.75 -8.21
N MET A 313 18.61 19.37 -8.40
CA MET A 313 17.47 20.02 -7.73
C MET A 313 17.31 19.63 -6.27
N PHE A 314 17.80 18.46 -5.85
CA PHE A 314 17.51 17.88 -4.53
C PHE A 314 17.98 18.76 -3.36
N SER A 315 18.97 19.63 -3.57
CA SER A 315 19.53 20.55 -2.57
C SER A 315 19.11 22.01 -2.73
N THR A 316 18.42 22.36 -3.81
CA THR A 316 18.14 23.76 -4.18
C THR A 316 16.65 24.08 -4.33
N HIS A 317 15.81 23.08 -4.58
CA HIS A 317 14.39 23.28 -4.84
C HIS A 317 13.54 22.75 -3.70
N ASN A 318 12.60 23.59 -3.26
CA ASN A 318 11.60 23.20 -2.28
C ASN A 318 10.38 22.65 -3.01
N PHE A 319 10.12 21.36 -2.86
CA PHE A 319 8.90 20.72 -3.35
C PHE A 319 8.07 20.20 -2.22
N HIS A 320 6.77 20.11 -2.48
CA HIS A 320 5.80 19.54 -1.56
C HIS A 320 6.18 18.10 -1.21
N VAL A 321 5.83 17.74 0.01
CA VAL A 321 5.97 16.37 0.51
C VAL A 321 4.62 15.88 0.98
N ARG A 322 4.19 14.72 0.47
CA ARG A 322 3.07 13.95 0.99
C ARG A 322 3.57 12.62 1.57
N PRO A 323 3.48 12.45 2.89
CA PRO A 323 3.81 11.18 3.53
C PRO A 323 2.98 10.03 2.95
N VAL A 324 3.68 8.96 2.58
CA VAL A 324 3.11 7.70 2.12
C VAL A 324 3.53 6.59 3.06
N LEU A 325 2.61 5.70 3.42
CA LEU A 325 2.89 4.59 4.33
C LEU A 325 2.03 3.36 4.06
N TYR A 326 2.46 2.24 4.64
CA TYR A 326 1.73 0.96 4.60
C TYR A 326 1.16 0.64 5.99
N LEU A 327 -0.12 0.29 6.02
CA LEU A 327 -0.78 -0.20 7.23
C LEU A 327 -0.42 -1.66 7.49
N LYS A 328 -0.32 -2.06 8.75
CA LYS A 328 -0.16 -3.47 9.13
C LYS A 328 -1.35 -4.30 8.64
N SER A 329 -1.11 -5.57 8.34
CA SER A 329 -2.13 -6.50 7.84
C SER A 329 -3.32 -6.72 8.78
N ASN A 330 -3.14 -6.49 10.09
CA ASN A 330 -4.19 -6.61 11.09
C ASN A 330 -5.10 -5.38 11.22
N VAL A 331 -4.80 -4.28 10.52
CA VAL A 331 -5.66 -3.08 10.52
C VAL A 331 -6.98 -3.39 9.79
N LYS A 332 -8.08 -2.93 10.36
CA LYS A 332 -9.46 -3.14 9.91
C LYS A 332 -10.07 -1.83 9.41
N ILE A 333 -11.03 -1.96 8.49
CA ILE A 333 -11.99 -0.89 8.18
C ILE A 333 -13.22 -1.16 9.04
N THR A 334 -13.48 -0.28 10.01
CA THR A 334 -14.54 -0.44 11.01
C THR A 334 -15.80 0.36 10.70
N GLY A 335 -15.73 1.23 9.68
CA GLY A 335 -16.84 2.05 9.23
C GLY A 335 -16.47 2.89 8.01
N GLY A 336 -17.44 3.70 7.56
CA GLY A 336 -17.29 4.54 6.38
C GLY A 336 -17.48 3.78 5.06
N ASN A 337 -17.66 4.55 3.98
CA ASN A 337 -17.80 3.99 2.63
C ASN A 337 -16.76 4.55 1.64
N GLY A 338 -15.75 5.25 2.16
CA GLY A 338 -14.64 5.79 1.38
C GLY A 338 -14.96 7.06 0.61
N THR A 339 -16.16 7.62 0.70
CA THR A 339 -16.47 8.93 0.11
C THR A 339 -15.90 10.07 0.95
N SER A 340 -15.74 11.27 0.37
CA SER A 340 -15.26 12.44 1.13
C SER A 340 -16.18 12.84 2.28
N SER A 341 -17.49 12.60 2.16
CA SER A 341 -18.47 12.86 3.22
C SER A 341 -18.60 11.73 4.23
N ASN A 342 -18.12 10.53 3.90
CA ASN A 342 -18.10 9.38 4.81
C ASN A 342 -16.81 8.54 4.61
N PRO A 343 -15.64 9.10 4.99
CA PRO A 343 -14.35 8.42 4.83
C PRO A 343 -14.31 7.09 5.58
N TYR A 344 -13.47 6.16 5.13
CA TYR A 344 -13.20 4.94 5.89
C TYR A 344 -12.65 5.26 7.28
N ILE A 345 -13.05 4.46 8.26
CA ILE A 345 -12.56 4.52 9.64
C ILE A 345 -11.67 3.30 9.86
N LEU A 346 -10.44 3.53 10.33
CA LEU A 346 -9.46 2.48 10.61
C LEU A 346 -9.49 2.10 12.09
N GLY A 347 -9.18 0.84 12.39
CA GLY A 347 -9.01 0.36 13.77
C GLY A 347 -8.23 -0.96 13.83
N LEU A 348 -7.76 -1.33 15.02
CA LEU A 348 -6.99 -2.55 15.27
C LEU A 348 -7.85 -3.77 15.68
#